data_AF-A0ABD5VEN6-F1
#
_entry.id   AF-A0ABD5VEN6-F1
#
_cell.length_a   1.000
_cell.length_b   1.000
_cell.length_c   1.000
_cell.angle_alpha   90.00
_cell.angle_beta   90.00
_cell.angle_gamma   90.00
#
_symmetry.space_group_name_H-M   'P 1'
#
loop_
_entity.id
_entity.type
_entity.pdbx_description
1 polymer ?
#
loop_
_entity_poly.entity_id
_entity_poly.type
_entity_poly.pdbx_seq_one_letter_code
_entity_poly.pdbx_strand_id
1 'polypeptide(L)'
;MREMNDALADEFGTIYERNIRLLLLLRSFKSPEYGPISDRLKTHDKERRMLYTELPSVLRSQYGFTIESRWNSLMDDLGYQEMSDAGVYLIPWEDSDATDSIPDVSDTWDRFSR
;
A
#
# COMPACT_ATOMS: atom_id res chain seq x y z
N MET A 1 10.96 -1.28 -3.89
CA MET A 1 10.28 -1.35 -2.58
C MET A 1 11.06 -0.61 -1.51
N ARG A 2 12.39 -0.80 -1.40
CA ARG A 2 13.25 -0.07 -0.44
C ARG A 2 13.09 1.45 -0.51
N GLU A 3 13.28 2.05 -1.68
CA GLU A 3 13.15 3.51 -1.86
C GLU A 3 11.77 4.06 -1.44
N MET A 4 10.68 3.35 -1.75
CA MET A 4 9.33 3.74 -1.34
C MET A 4 9.13 3.59 0.17
N ASN A 5 9.70 2.54 0.77
CA ASN A 5 9.65 2.33 2.22
C ASN A 5 10.38 3.47 2.96
N ASP A 6 11.60 3.81 2.49
CA ASP A 6 12.40 4.90 3.04
C ASP A 6 11.63 6.23 2.92
N ALA A 7 11.03 6.51 1.76
CA ALA A 7 10.23 7.72 1.56
C ALA A 7 8.99 7.79 2.47
N LEU A 8 8.34 6.65 2.76
CA LEU A 8 7.23 6.60 3.72
C LEU A 8 7.71 6.79 5.16
N ALA A 9 8.86 6.21 5.51
CA ALA A 9 9.47 6.38 6.84
C ALA A 9 9.87 7.84 7.08
N ASP A 10 10.47 8.50 6.09
CA ASP A 10 10.86 9.91 6.15
C ASP A 10 9.64 10.83 6.28
N GLU A 11 8.57 10.55 5.54
CA GLU A 11 7.36 11.39 5.52
C GLU A 11 6.49 11.21 6.78
N PHE A 12 6.39 9.99 7.32
CA PHE A 12 5.44 9.67 8.39
C PHE A 12 6.07 9.20 9.71
N GLY A 13 7.40 9.12 9.79
CA GLY A 13 8.10 8.65 10.99
C GLY A 13 7.80 7.18 11.34
N THR A 14 7.49 6.36 10.34
CA THR A 14 7.11 4.95 10.50
C THR A 14 8.30 4.01 10.36
N ILE A 15 8.20 2.82 10.96
CA ILE A 15 9.19 1.75 10.82
C ILE A 15 8.97 0.92 9.54
N TYR A 16 10.00 0.18 9.14
CA TYR A 16 10.01 -0.63 7.91
C TYR A 16 8.83 -1.60 7.86
N GLU A 17 8.58 -2.33 8.93
CA GLU A 17 7.57 -3.37 9.08
C GLU A 17 6.17 -2.83 8.82
N ARG A 18 5.88 -1.66 9.40
CA ARG A 18 4.62 -0.95 9.25
C ARG A 18 4.39 -0.52 7.80
N ASN A 19 5.41 0.04 7.16
CA ASN A 19 5.35 0.46 5.76
C ASN A 19 5.19 -0.74 4.81
N ILE A 20 5.82 -1.88 5.13
CA ILE A 20 5.73 -3.08 4.30
C ILE A 20 4.30 -3.62 4.20
N ARG A 21 3.47 -3.54 5.25
CA ARG A 21 2.05 -3.97 5.17
C ARG A 21 1.31 -3.24 4.06
N LEU A 22 1.47 -1.92 3.98
CA LEU A 22 0.88 -1.08 2.94
C LEU A 22 1.42 -1.44 1.55
N LEU A 23 2.75 -1.59 1.43
CA LEU A 23 3.38 -1.87 0.14
C LEU A 23 3.06 -3.29 -0.38
N LEU A 24 2.87 -4.26 0.52
CA LEU A 24 2.40 -5.60 0.19
C LEU A 24 0.95 -5.58 -0.28
N LEU A 25 0.06 -4.84 0.40
CA LEU A 25 -1.33 -4.67 -0.05
C LEU A 25 -1.39 -4.04 -1.44
N LEU A 26 -0.61 -2.97 -1.66
CA LEU A 26 -0.51 -2.34 -2.97
C LEU A 26 0.01 -3.31 -4.04
N ARG A 27 0.95 -4.19 -3.71
CA ARG A 27 1.41 -5.25 -4.62
C ARG A 27 0.28 -6.22 -4.96
N SER A 28 -0.56 -6.58 -3.98
CA SER A 28 -1.68 -7.50 -4.14
C SER A 28 -2.72 -7.01 -5.14
N PHE A 29 -2.80 -5.70 -5.42
CA PHE A 29 -3.68 -5.15 -6.46
C PHE A 29 -3.38 -5.68 -7.87
N LYS A 30 -2.23 -6.32 -8.08
CA LYS A 30 -1.88 -7.00 -9.34
C LYS A 30 -2.42 -8.44 -9.43
N SER A 31 -2.90 -9.01 -8.33
CA SER A 31 -3.39 -10.38 -8.27
C SER A 31 -4.84 -10.50 -8.78
N PRO A 32 -5.29 -11.70 -9.19
CA PRO A 32 -6.64 -11.92 -9.70
C PRO A 32 -7.76 -11.53 -8.72
N GLU A 33 -7.49 -11.63 -7.41
CA GLU A 33 -8.43 -11.29 -6.34
C GLU A 33 -8.82 -9.80 -6.33
N TYR A 34 -7.94 -8.94 -6.86
CA TYR A 34 -8.17 -7.51 -7.05
C TYR A 34 -8.41 -7.17 -8.53
N GLY A 35 -8.94 -8.12 -9.31
CA GLY A 35 -9.15 -8.00 -10.76
C GLY A 35 -9.74 -6.67 -11.22
N PRO A 36 -10.89 -6.21 -10.66
CA PRO A 36 -11.48 -4.92 -11.03
C PRO A 36 -10.55 -3.72 -10.80
N ILE A 37 -9.80 -3.71 -9.70
CA ILE A 37 -8.81 -2.66 -9.39
C ILE A 37 -7.62 -2.75 -10.35
N SER A 38 -7.12 -3.97 -10.58
CA SER A 38 -6.03 -4.23 -11.53
C SER A 38 -6.36 -3.70 -12.93
N ASP A 39 -7.58 -3.97 -13.42
CA ASP A 39 -8.03 -3.53 -14.73
C ASP A 39 -8.22 -2.01 -14.82
N ARG A 40 -8.71 -1.38 -13.74
CA ARG A 40 -8.76 0.09 -13.64
C ARG A 40 -7.36 0.70 -13.71
N LEU A 41 -6.40 0.15 -12.99
CA LEU A 41 -5.02 0.64 -12.96
C LEU A 41 -4.26 0.46 -14.29
N LYS A 42 -4.68 -0.48 -15.14
CA LYS A 42 -4.16 -0.60 -16.51
C LYS A 42 -4.61 0.55 -17.42
N THR A 43 -5.77 1.14 -17.15
CA THR A 43 -6.40 2.16 -17.99
C THR A 43 -6.31 3.59 -17.41
N HIS A 44 -6.06 3.71 -16.10
CA HIS A 44 -6.01 4.98 -15.39
C HIS A 44 -4.58 5.32 -14.96
N ASP A 45 -3.79 5.84 -15.89
CA ASP A 45 -2.38 6.20 -15.69
C ASP A 45 -2.13 7.15 -14.51
N LYS A 46 -3.08 8.06 -14.25
CA LYS A 46 -3.01 8.99 -13.11
C LYS A 46 -3.06 8.24 -11.78
N GLU A 47 -4.05 7.36 -11.59
CA GLU A 47 -4.19 6.57 -10.36
C GLU A 47 -3.01 5.63 -10.18
N ARG A 48 -2.53 5.00 -11.27
CA ARG A 48 -1.32 4.18 -11.24
C ARG A 48 -0.10 4.98 -10.76
N ARG A 49 0.11 6.19 -11.26
CA ARG A 49 1.23 7.05 -10.82
C ARG A 49 1.08 7.46 -9.35
N MET A 50 -0.13 7.85 -8.95
CA MET A 50 -0.43 8.20 -7.56
C MET A 50 -0.05 7.07 -6.60
N LEU A 51 -0.42 5.83 -6.92
CA LEU A 51 -0.21 4.68 -6.03
C LEU A 51 1.21 4.12 -6.09
N TYR A 52 1.85 4.07 -7.26
CA TYR A 52 3.14 3.37 -7.42
C TYR A 52 4.36 4.30 -7.47
N THR A 53 4.16 5.61 -7.60
CA THR A 53 5.26 6.57 -7.75
C THR A 53 5.17 7.72 -6.75
N GLU A 54 3.98 8.26 -6.53
CA GLU A 54 3.78 9.50 -5.75
C GLU A 54 3.17 9.25 -4.37
N LEU A 55 3.10 7.99 -3.94
CA LEU A 55 2.32 7.56 -2.79
C LEU A 55 2.57 8.36 -1.50
N PRO A 56 3.81 8.66 -1.08
CA PRO A 56 4.04 9.43 0.14
C PRO A 56 3.40 10.83 0.08
N SER A 57 3.56 11.53 -1.06
CA SER A 57 2.97 12.85 -1.28
C SER A 57 1.44 12.81 -1.36
N VAL A 58 0.89 11.76 -1.97
CA VAL A 58 -0.57 11.54 -2.03
C VAL A 58 -1.12 11.30 -0.63
N LEU A 59 -0.51 10.41 0.15
CA LEU A 59 -0.93 10.10 1.53
C LEU A 59 -0.80 11.31 2.47
N ARG A 60 0.19 12.19 2.28
CA ARG A 60 0.31 13.43 3.04
C ARG A 60 -0.92 14.32 2.86
N SER A 61 -1.52 14.31 1.68
CA SER A 61 -2.69 15.14 1.34
C SER A 61 -4.02 14.52 1.82
N GLN A 62 -4.00 13.28 2.31
CA GLN A 62 -5.18 12.55 2.76
C GLN A 62 -5.54 12.88 4.21
N TYR A 63 -6.82 12.69 4.57
CA TYR A 63 -7.26 12.87 5.95
C TYR A 63 -6.75 11.74 6.84
N GLY A 64 -6.40 12.07 8.10
CA GLY A 64 -5.98 11.10 9.10
C GLY A 64 -4.67 11.44 9.82
N PHE A 65 -4.45 10.80 10.97
CA PHE A 65 -3.27 11.02 11.82
C PHE A 65 -2.21 9.94 11.64
N THR A 66 -2.57 8.78 11.09
CA THR A 66 -1.66 7.66 10.83
C THR A 66 -1.61 7.31 9.35
N ILE A 67 -0.56 6.62 8.93
CA ILE A 67 -0.41 6.14 7.55
C ILE A 67 -1.59 5.23 7.13
N GLU A 68 -2.14 4.42 8.04
CA GLU A 68 -3.30 3.56 7.78
C GLU A 68 -4.57 4.38 7.56
N SER A 69 -4.83 5.37 8.43
CA SER A 69 -6.01 6.25 8.26
C SER A 69 -5.96 7.04 6.95
N ARG A 70 -4.77 7.49 6.54
CA ARG A 70 -4.54 8.19 5.28
C ARG A 70 -4.69 7.28 4.06
N TRP A 71 -4.22 6.04 4.18
CA TRP A 71 -4.43 5.02 3.15
C TRP A 71 -5.91 4.68 3.00
N ASN A 72 -6.62 4.46 4.10
CA ASN A 72 -8.05 4.15 4.07
C ASN A 72 -8.85 5.30 3.46
N SER A 73 -8.54 6.55 3.84
CA SER A 73 -9.10 7.76 3.20
C SER A 73 -8.86 7.78 1.68
N LEU A 74 -7.65 7.42 1.23
CA LEU A 74 -7.36 7.33 -0.21
C LEU A 74 -8.18 6.23 -0.90
N MET A 75 -8.37 5.09 -0.25
CA MET A 75 -9.17 3.99 -0.81
C MET A 75 -10.65 4.37 -0.95
N ASP A 76 -11.17 5.19 -0.03
CA ASP A 76 -12.51 5.78 -0.12
C ASP A 76 -12.62 6.73 -1.30
N ASP A 77 -11.67 7.67 -1.42
CA ASP A 77 -11.61 8.64 -2.53
C ASP A 77 -11.55 7.95 -3.90
N LEU A 78 -10.85 6.81 -3.99
CA LEU A 78 -10.73 6.02 -5.21
C LEU A 78 -11.91 5.06 -5.44
N GLY A 79 -12.75 4.84 -4.42
CA GLY A 79 -13.86 3.89 -4.44
C GLY A 79 -13.42 2.43 -4.52
N TYR A 80 -12.20 2.11 -4.06
CA TYR A 80 -11.60 0.78 -4.23
C TYR A 80 -12.23 -0.27 -3.31
N GLN A 81 -12.78 0.14 -2.16
CA GLN A 81 -13.47 -0.76 -1.25
C GLN A 81 -14.73 -1.38 -1.87
N GLU A 82 -15.43 -0.65 -2.74
CA GLU A 82 -16.60 -1.17 -3.45
C GLU A 82 -16.23 -2.12 -4.61
N MET A 83 -14.95 -2.14 -5.01
CA MET A 83 -14.44 -2.90 -6.15
C MET A 83 -13.82 -4.26 -5.77
N SER A 84 -13.61 -4.52 -4.48
CA SER A 84 -12.95 -5.74 -4.01
C SER A 84 -13.50 -6.24 -2.69
N ASP A 85 -14.01 -7.48 -2.71
CA ASP A 85 -14.46 -8.20 -1.50
C ASP A 85 -13.29 -8.64 -0.60
N ALA A 86 -12.05 -8.61 -1.12
CA ALA A 86 -10.85 -8.99 -0.36
C ALA A 86 -10.41 -7.93 0.66
N GLY A 87 -11.00 -6.73 0.58
CA GLY A 87 -10.71 -5.60 1.45
C GLY A 87 -9.46 -4.84 1.03
N VAL A 88 -9.54 -3.51 1.04
CA VAL A 88 -8.43 -2.62 0.67
C VAL A 88 -7.92 -1.78 1.84
N TYR A 89 -8.47 -1.96 3.04
CA TYR A 89 -8.10 -1.16 4.19
C TYR A 89 -6.97 -1.78 5.01
N LEU A 90 -6.21 -0.90 5.63
CA LEU A 90 -5.26 -1.25 6.67
C LEU A 90 -5.92 -1.11 8.03
N ILE A 91 -5.79 -2.16 8.83
CA ILE A 91 -6.07 -2.12 10.27
C ILE A 91 -4.98 -1.25 10.92
N PRO A 92 -5.33 -0.37 11.90
CA PRO A 92 -4.36 0.42 12.63
C PRO A 92 -3.17 -0.41 13.13
N TRP A 93 -1.98 0.16 13.05
CA TRP A 93 -0.77 -0.47 13.59
C TRP A 93 -0.74 -0.34 15.11
N GLU A 94 -0.52 -1.44 15.80
CA GLU A 94 -0.28 -1.49 17.24
C GLU A 94 1.19 -1.83 17.52
N ASP A 95 1.79 -1.31 18.61
CA ASP A 95 3.22 -1.52 18.89
C ASP A 95 3.61 -3.01 19.05
N SER A 96 2.65 -3.87 19.41
CA SER A 96 2.81 -5.33 19.42
C SER A 96 3.05 -5.95 18.04
N ASP A 97 2.59 -5.31 16.97
CA ASP A 97 2.75 -5.78 15.58
C ASP A 97 4.22 -5.77 15.14
N ALA A 98 5.10 -5.04 15.82
CA ALA A 98 6.53 -4.98 15.52
C ALA A 98 7.27 -6.29 15.84
N THR A 99 6.69 -7.13 16.71
CA THR A 99 7.29 -8.39 17.15
C THR A 99 6.75 -9.62 16.43
N ASP A 100 5.63 -9.47 15.72
CA ASP A 100 5.09 -10.54 14.89
C ASP A 100 5.87 -10.60 13.57
N SER A 101 6.46 -11.77 13.32
CA SER A 101 7.36 -11.98 12.18
C SER A 101 6.63 -11.75 10.86
N ILE A 102 6.89 -10.61 10.21
CA ILE A 102 6.54 -10.43 8.80
C ILE A 102 7.34 -11.47 8.02
N PRO A 103 6.70 -12.35 7.22
CA PRO A 103 7.41 -13.38 6.47
C PRO A 103 8.51 -12.73 5.63
N ASP A 104 9.71 -13.30 5.67
CA ASP A 104 10.89 -12.78 4.99
C ASP A 104 10.62 -12.58 3.49
N VAL A 105 10.44 -11.31 3.10
CA VAL A 105 10.06 -10.91 1.73
C VAL A 105 11.29 -10.74 0.83
N SER A 106 12.50 -11.03 1.32
CA SER A 106 13.74 -10.82 0.57
C SER A 106 13.89 -11.80 -0.61
N ASP A 107 13.39 -13.02 -0.49
CA ASP A 107 13.60 -14.10 -1.48
C ASP A 107 12.57 -14.15 -2.64
N THR A 108 11.43 -13.45 -2.54
CA THR A 108 10.32 -13.67 -3.49
C THR A 108 10.41 -12.86 -4.79
N TRP A 109 11.45 -12.05 -4.99
CA TRP A 109 11.48 -11.04 -6.07
C TRP A 109 12.48 -11.28 -7.21
N ASP A 110 13.55 -12.04 -6.97
CA ASP A 110 14.43 -12.50 -8.07
C ASP A 110 13.68 -13.38 -9.08
N ARG A 111 12.54 -13.95 -8.69
CA ARG A 111 11.77 -14.88 -9.51
C ARG A 111 10.79 -14.24 -10.49
N PHE A 112 10.43 -12.96 -10.29
CA PHE A 112 9.41 -12.27 -11.11
C PHE A 112 9.91 -10.98 -11.76
N SER A 113 11.23 -10.77 -11.73
CA SER A 113 11.94 -9.74 -12.47
C SER A 113 12.36 -10.21 -13.89
N ARG A 114 11.76 -11.31 -14.38
CA ARG A 114 11.94 -11.85 -15.74
C ARG A 114 10.64 -11.77 -16.52
#